data_AF-A0A821KIE8-F1
#
_entry.id   AF-A0A821KIE8-F1
#
_cell.length_a   1.000
_cell.length_b   1.000
_cell.length_c   1.000
_cell.angle_alpha   90.00
_cell.angle_beta   90.00
_cell.angle_gamma   90.00
#
_symmetry.space_group_name_H-M   'P 1'
#
loop_
_entity.id
_entity.type
_entity.pdbx_description
1 polymer ?
#
loop_
_entity_poly.entity_id
_entity_poly.type
_entity_poly.pdbx_seq_one_letter_code
_entity_poly.pdbx_strand_id
1 'polypeptide(L)'
;MNEIKRLTGIYHEVQEGSLCAQHALNNLLQREIFSAVSLADIARVLDEQENSVLGRHTGHSENMDDTGFFSIQVLQNALKVFDVELIPYASQHPVAQQARAEAQSIQAYICNLREHWLTIRRFGSQYFDLNSISTVPKLISDTYLSLYLAQLKQSGYSIFIIHGILPPCAADEKLLNNTIDPVYYRSLTTRADVADRDSHGKSTTSPGSSSSFDEIEIKRAIKASVELDSSEDKA
;
A
#
# COMPACT_ATOMS: atom_id res chain seq x y z
N MET A 1 4.36 9.76 16.14
CA MET A 1 5.37 9.18 15.22
C MET A 1 6.55 8.50 15.91
N ASN A 2 7.24 9.13 16.88
CA ASN A 2 8.50 8.60 17.44
C ASN A 2 8.40 7.25 18.16
N GLU A 3 7.24 6.87 18.70
CA GLU A 3 7.08 5.57 19.36
C GLU A 3 6.92 4.43 18.36
N ILE A 4 6.09 4.60 17.32
CA ILE A 4 5.87 3.60 16.27
C ILE A 4 7.17 3.31 15.52
N LYS A 5 7.92 4.35 15.11
CA LYS A 5 9.23 4.17 14.47
C LYS A 5 10.24 3.48 15.39
N ARG A 6 10.19 3.77 16.70
CA ARG A 6 11.01 3.07 17.70
C ARG A 6 10.56 1.64 17.95
N LEU A 7 9.29 1.30 17.75
CA LEU A 7 8.79 -0.06 17.91
C LEU A 7 9.11 -0.92 16.69
N THR A 8 8.80 -0.42 15.49
CA THR A 8 8.86 -1.21 14.25
C THR A 8 10.22 -1.10 13.54
N GLY A 9 10.88 0.06 13.62
CA GLY A 9 12.04 0.38 12.78
C GLY A 9 11.69 0.58 11.31
N ILE A 10 10.40 0.56 10.94
CA ILE A 10 9.93 0.72 9.56
C ILE A 10 10.22 2.14 9.11
N TYR A 11 10.80 2.23 7.92
CA TYR A 11 10.89 3.46 7.16
C TYR A 11 9.55 3.68 6.45
N HIS A 12 8.94 4.85 6.68
CA HIS A 12 7.64 5.22 6.12
C HIS A 12 7.66 6.68 5.72
N GLU A 13 7.56 6.94 4.43
CA GLU A 13 7.29 8.25 3.85
C GLU A 13 5.79 8.46 3.72
N VAL A 14 5.33 9.55 4.34
CA VAL A 14 3.99 10.09 4.16
C VAL A 14 4.04 11.00 2.94
N GLN A 15 3.04 10.90 2.08
CA GLN A 15 3.01 11.72 0.87
C GLN A 15 2.66 13.17 1.16
N GLU A 16 3.31 14.05 0.40
CA GLU A 16 2.89 15.45 0.25
C GLU A 16 2.36 15.64 -1.17
N GLY A 17 1.08 16.04 -1.29
CA GLY A 17 0.41 16.14 -2.59
C GLY A 17 0.10 14.77 -3.23
N SER A 18 0.31 14.67 -4.54
CA SER A 18 -0.08 13.51 -5.37
C SER A 18 1.10 12.57 -5.72
N LEU A 19 2.26 12.73 -5.09
CA LEU A 19 3.50 11.99 -5.41
C LEU A 19 3.52 10.53 -4.87
N CYS A 20 2.40 9.82 -4.99
CA CYS A 20 2.23 8.48 -4.41
C CYS A 20 3.22 7.44 -4.96
N ALA A 21 3.64 7.53 -6.22
CA ALA A 21 4.59 6.60 -6.82
C ALA A 21 5.97 6.63 -6.14
N GLN A 22 6.49 7.83 -5.85
CA GLN A 22 7.75 8.02 -5.14
C GLN A 22 7.70 7.31 -3.79
N HIS A 23 6.68 7.66 -2.99
CA HIS A 23 6.55 7.14 -1.63
C HIS A 23 6.27 5.63 -1.62
N ALA A 24 5.50 5.11 -2.59
CA ALA A 24 5.28 3.68 -2.73
C ALA A 24 6.61 2.93 -2.97
N LEU A 25 7.48 3.44 -3.85
CA LEU A 25 8.79 2.84 -4.13
C LEU A 25 9.76 2.97 -2.94
N ASN A 26 9.85 4.14 -2.32
CA ASN A 26 10.72 4.36 -1.17
C ASN A 26 10.27 3.54 0.06
N ASN A 27 8.96 3.43 0.29
CA ASN A 27 8.39 2.55 1.31
C ASN A 27 8.65 1.09 0.98
N LEU A 28 8.56 0.69 -0.29
CA LEU A 28 8.91 -0.67 -0.71
C LEU A 28 10.39 -0.97 -0.45
N LEU A 29 11.31 -0.05 -0.75
CA LEU A 29 12.75 -0.26 -0.60
C LEU A 29 13.29 0.09 0.79
N GLN A 30 12.45 0.67 1.65
CA GLN A 30 12.75 1.11 3.01
C GLN A 30 13.84 2.19 3.11
N ARG A 31 13.99 3.01 2.06
CA ARG A 31 15.00 4.08 1.95
C ARG A 31 14.51 5.16 0.99
N GLU A 32 15.02 6.37 1.16
CA GLU A 32 14.82 7.50 0.26
C GLU A 32 15.74 7.32 -0.96
N ILE A 33 15.29 6.58 -1.97
CA ILE A 33 16.07 6.28 -3.18
C ILE A 33 15.56 7.12 -4.34
N PHE A 34 14.24 7.20 -4.49
CA PHE A 34 13.59 7.91 -5.57
C PHE A 34 13.07 9.26 -5.09
N SER A 35 13.19 10.23 -5.96
CA SER A 35 12.52 11.54 -5.89
C SER A 35 11.63 11.73 -7.11
N ALA A 36 10.67 12.65 -7.03
CA ALA A 36 9.83 13.04 -8.16
C ALA A 36 10.66 13.42 -9.39
N VAL A 37 11.81 14.10 -9.19
CA VAL A 37 12.74 14.46 -10.27
C VAL A 37 13.31 13.20 -10.94
N SER A 38 13.81 12.25 -10.15
CA SER A 38 14.38 11.01 -10.70
C SER A 38 13.33 10.16 -11.44
N LEU A 39 12.08 10.13 -10.96
CA LEU A 39 11.00 9.41 -11.63
C LEU A 39 10.56 10.12 -12.92
N ALA A 40 10.57 11.46 -12.95
CA ALA A 40 10.32 12.24 -14.15
C ALA A 40 11.41 12.02 -15.22
N ASP A 41 12.68 11.90 -14.82
CA ASP A 41 13.75 11.55 -15.75
C ASP A 41 13.54 10.16 -16.36
N ILE A 42 13.11 9.17 -15.57
CA ILE A 42 12.75 7.84 -16.07
C ILE A 42 11.57 7.91 -17.05
N ALA A 43 10.52 8.65 -16.70
CA ALA A 43 9.35 8.84 -17.56
C ALA A 43 9.73 9.46 -18.91
N ARG A 44 10.56 10.51 -18.91
CA ARG A 44 11.05 11.14 -20.15
C ARG A 44 11.82 10.17 -21.03
N VAL A 45 12.71 9.37 -20.45
CA VAL A 45 13.48 8.36 -21.21
C VAL A 45 12.54 7.31 -21.84
N LEU A 46 11.49 6.90 -21.11
CA LEU A 46 10.48 5.99 -21.64
C LEU A 46 9.70 6.63 -22.80
N ASP A 47 9.25 7.88 -22.64
CA ASP A 47 8.53 8.59 -23.70
C ASP A 47 9.40 8.75 -24.96
N GLU A 48 10.69 9.07 -24.80
CA GLU A 48 11.64 9.17 -25.91
C GLU A 48 11.80 7.84 -26.64
N GLN A 49 11.90 6.73 -25.90
CA GLN A 49 11.97 5.39 -26.46
C GLN A 49 10.69 5.02 -27.21
N GLU A 50 9.51 5.26 -26.62
CA GLU A 50 8.22 4.97 -27.23
C GLU A 50 8.00 5.81 -28.51
N ASN A 51 8.35 7.10 -28.47
CA ASN A 51 8.27 7.99 -29.63
C ASN A 51 9.21 7.55 -30.75
N SER A 52 10.42 7.08 -30.42
CA SER A 52 11.37 6.57 -31.43
C SER A 52 10.88 5.32 -32.16
N VAL A 53 10.07 4.49 -31.49
CA VAL A 53 9.52 3.25 -32.05
C VAL A 53 8.21 3.51 -32.80
N LEU A 54 7.34 4.34 -32.24
CA LEU A 54 5.97 4.55 -32.76
C LEU A 54 5.85 5.75 -33.70
N GLY A 55 6.85 6.64 -33.74
CA GLY A 55 6.82 7.85 -34.56
C GLY A 55 5.70 8.83 -34.21
N ARG A 56 5.06 8.65 -33.04
CA ARG A 56 4.06 9.59 -32.50
C ARG A 56 4.77 10.59 -31.62
N HIS A 57 4.49 11.87 -31.85
CA HIS A 57 4.84 12.94 -30.92
C HIS A 57 3.54 13.63 -30.53
N THR A 58 2.92 13.16 -29.45
CA THR A 58 1.68 13.74 -28.93
C THR A 58 1.94 15.04 -28.14
N GLY A 59 3.21 15.38 -27.88
CA GLY A 59 3.58 16.57 -27.09
C GLY A 59 3.27 16.45 -25.60
N HIS A 60 2.67 15.33 -25.18
CA HIS A 60 2.30 15.02 -23.81
C HIS A 60 2.94 13.68 -23.41
N SER A 61 3.49 13.61 -22.20
CA SER A 61 3.98 12.36 -21.62
C SER A 61 2.80 11.46 -21.29
N GLU A 62 2.84 10.19 -21.70
CA GLU A 62 1.88 9.17 -21.25
C GLU A 62 2.36 8.51 -19.94
N ASN A 63 3.63 8.72 -19.57
CA ASN A 63 4.28 8.11 -18.41
C ASN A 63 4.27 9.00 -17.15
N MET A 64 4.02 10.30 -17.30
CA MET A 64 3.90 11.29 -16.24
C MET A 64 2.81 12.31 -16.59
N ASP A 65 1.96 12.68 -15.64
CA ASP A 65 1.00 13.79 -15.81
C ASP A 65 1.40 15.06 -15.01
N ASP A 66 0.70 16.16 -15.28
CA ASP A 66 0.91 17.45 -14.58
C ASP A 66 0.50 17.39 -13.09
N THR A 67 -0.17 16.32 -12.65
CA THR A 67 -0.59 16.13 -11.26
C THR A 67 0.47 15.42 -10.43
N GLY A 68 1.47 14.79 -11.06
CA GLY A 68 2.52 14.00 -10.40
C GLY A 68 2.21 12.50 -10.32
N PHE A 69 1.23 12.02 -11.10
CA PHE A 69 1.01 10.60 -11.33
C PHE A 69 2.10 10.03 -12.25
N PHE A 70 2.52 8.80 -11.95
CA PHE A 70 3.48 8.05 -12.75
C PHE A 70 2.88 6.72 -13.19
N SER A 71 3.12 6.34 -14.45
CA SER A 71 2.65 5.07 -15.01
C SER A 71 3.35 3.86 -14.36
N ILE A 72 2.75 2.68 -14.51
CA ILE A 72 3.37 1.42 -14.06
C ILE A 72 4.73 1.16 -14.72
N GLN A 73 4.94 1.63 -15.96
CA GLN A 73 6.19 1.42 -16.70
C GLN A 73 7.35 2.17 -16.04
N VAL A 74 7.08 3.36 -15.47
CA VAL A 74 8.06 4.12 -14.68
C VAL A 74 8.48 3.32 -13.45
N LEU A 75 7.51 2.78 -12.69
CA LEU A 75 7.79 1.94 -11.51
C LEU A 75 8.58 0.68 -11.88
N GLN A 76 8.22 0.02 -12.99
CA GLN A 76 8.93 -1.16 -13.50
C GLN A 76 10.38 -0.84 -13.88
N ASN A 77 10.63 0.28 -14.56
CA ASN A 77 12.00 0.68 -14.91
C ASN A 77 12.82 1.06 -13.67
N ALA A 78 12.20 1.77 -12.72
CA ALA A 78 12.83 2.13 -11.46
C ALA A 78 13.30 0.89 -10.67
N LEU A 79 12.45 -0.14 -10.58
CA LEU A 79 12.75 -1.37 -9.84
C LEU A 79 13.69 -2.31 -10.58
N LYS A 80 13.83 -2.18 -11.90
CA LYS A 80 14.77 -2.97 -12.71
C LYS A 80 16.22 -2.82 -12.26
N VAL A 81 16.61 -1.66 -11.74
CA VAL A 81 17.98 -1.40 -11.21
C VAL A 81 18.28 -2.28 -9.98
N PHE A 82 17.26 -2.76 -9.29
CA PHE A 82 17.37 -3.62 -8.11
C PHE A 82 17.14 -5.11 -8.44
N ASP A 83 17.08 -5.49 -9.72
CA ASP A 83 16.67 -6.83 -10.16
C ASP A 83 15.31 -7.26 -9.57
N VAL A 84 14.40 -6.28 -9.44
CA VAL A 84 13.04 -6.48 -8.93
C VAL A 84 12.05 -6.29 -10.07
N GLU A 85 11.17 -7.28 -10.24
CA GLU A 85 10.12 -7.31 -11.23
C GLU A 85 8.73 -7.13 -10.58
N LEU A 86 7.84 -6.41 -11.28
CA LEU A 86 6.43 -6.27 -10.90
C LEU A 86 5.58 -7.20 -11.74
N ILE A 87 5.05 -8.24 -11.12
CA ILE A 87 4.27 -9.29 -11.78
C ILE A 87 2.79 -9.04 -11.51
N PRO A 88 1.92 -8.86 -12.52
CA PRO A 88 0.50 -8.67 -12.29
C PRO A 88 -0.11 -9.84 -11.52
N TYR A 89 -0.85 -9.55 -10.45
CA TYR A 89 -1.46 -10.56 -9.58
C TYR A 89 -2.48 -11.43 -10.30
N ALA A 90 -3.08 -10.94 -11.38
CA ALA A 90 -4.02 -11.70 -12.22
C ALA A 90 -3.33 -12.54 -13.32
N SER A 91 -2.00 -12.46 -13.46
CA SER A 91 -1.27 -13.16 -14.51
C SER A 91 -1.20 -14.68 -14.27
N GLN A 92 -0.82 -15.41 -15.32
CA GLN A 92 -0.53 -16.85 -15.28
C GLN A 92 0.87 -17.17 -14.76
N HIS A 93 1.64 -16.18 -14.31
CA HIS A 93 2.99 -16.39 -13.79
C HIS A 93 2.97 -17.33 -12.57
N PRO A 94 3.94 -18.25 -12.40
CA PRO A 94 3.98 -19.20 -11.28
C PRO A 94 3.89 -18.50 -9.90
N VAL A 95 4.63 -17.40 -9.72
CA VAL A 95 4.60 -16.59 -8.50
C VAL A 95 3.20 -16.00 -8.24
N ALA A 96 2.47 -15.63 -9.30
CA ALA A 96 1.10 -15.13 -9.17
C ALA A 96 0.10 -16.23 -8.81
N GLN A 97 0.31 -17.45 -9.31
CA GLN A 97 -0.48 -18.62 -8.88
C GLN A 97 -0.24 -18.92 -7.40
N GLN A 98 1.03 -18.91 -6.98
CA GLN A 98 1.41 -19.11 -5.59
C GLN A 98 0.82 -18.02 -4.68
N ALA A 99 0.92 -16.75 -5.06
CA ALA A 99 0.34 -15.64 -4.29
C ALA A 99 -1.18 -15.77 -4.09
N ARG A 100 -1.90 -16.36 -5.05
CA ARG A 100 -3.35 -16.62 -4.95
C ARG A 100 -3.69 -17.80 -4.05
N ALA A 101 -2.80 -18.80 -3.97
CA ALA A 101 -2.96 -19.94 -3.07
C ALA A 101 -2.55 -19.58 -1.64
N GLU A 102 -1.45 -18.84 -1.49
CA GLU A 102 -0.83 -18.49 -0.21
C GLU A 102 -0.23 -17.07 -0.29
N ALA A 103 -1.03 -16.07 0.08
CA ALA A 103 -0.59 -14.67 0.05
C ALA A 103 0.63 -14.38 0.94
N GLN A 104 0.79 -15.15 2.03
CA GLN A 104 1.88 -14.99 3.00
C GLN A 104 3.26 -15.43 2.48
N SER A 105 3.27 -16.14 1.35
CA SER A 105 4.51 -16.57 0.70
C SER A 105 5.22 -15.43 -0.04
N ILE A 106 4.54 -14.30 -0.25
CA ILE A 106 5.04 -13.16 -1.03
C ILE A 106 5.57 -12.06 -0.12
N GLN A 107 6.75 -11.53 -0.43
CA GLN A 107 7.40 -10.51 0.40
C GLN A 107 6.67 -9.16 0.35
N ALA A 108 6.21 -8.73 -0.82
CA ALA A 108 5.54 -7.44 -0.97
C ALA A 108 4.61 -7.38 -2.18
N TYR A 109 3.70 -6.41 -2.13
CA TYR A 109 2.75 -6.05 -3.17
C TYR A 109 2.78 -4.55 -3.39
N ILE A 110 2.62 -4.12 -4.64
CA ILE A 110 2.24 -2.76 -5.00
C ILE A 110 0.82 -2.81 -5.54
N CYS A 111 -0.04 -1.93 -5.06
CA CYS A 111 -1.43 -1.83 -5.48
C CYS A 111 -1.69 -0.44 -6.08
N ASN A 112 -2.54 -0.38 -7.10
CA ASN A 112 -3.02 0.87 -7.68
C ASN A 112 -4.54 0.91 -7.71
N LEU A 113 -5.14 2.00 -7.23
CA LEU A 113 -6.54 2.34 -7.50
C LEU A 113 -6.63 3.80 -7.89
N ARG A 114 -7.23 4.07 -9.06
CA ARG A 114 -7.54 5.44 -9.52
C ARG A 114 -6.38 6.40 -9.29
N GLU A 115 -5.23 6.05 -9.87
CA GLU A 115 -4.02 6.88 -9.84
C GLU A 115 -3.32 6.99 -8.47
N HIS A 116 -3.73 6.17 -7.49
CA HIS A 116 -3.05 6.09 -6.19
C HIS A 116 -2.26 4.78 -6.04
N TRP A 117 -0.94 4.90 -5.88
CA TRP A 117 -0.04 3.79 -5.58
C TRP A 117 0.11 3.59 -4.07
N LEU A 118 0.00 2.35 -3.60
CA LEU A 118 0.33 1.96 -2.24
C LEU A 118 1.15 0.67 -2.21
N THR A 119 1.91 0.50 -1.13
CA THR A 119 2.77 -0.67 -0.92
C THR A 119 2.32 -1.45 0.29
N ILE A 120 2.24 -2.77 0.16
CA ILE A 120 2.07 -3.71 1.26
C ILE A 120 3.36 -4.52 1.34
N ARG A 121 4.07 -4.49 2.46
CA ARG A 121 5.34 -5.22 2.62
C ARG A 121 5.33 -6.04 3.90
N ARG A 122 5.89 -7.24 3.81
CA ARG A 122 6.21 -8.11 4.95
C ARG A 122 7.54 -7.69 5.57
N PHE A 123 7.55 -7.57 6.89
CA PHE A 123 8.75 -7.41 7.70
C PHE A 123 8.80 -8.51 8.75
N GLY A 124 9.86 -9.31 8.75
CA GLY A 124 9.92 -10.52 9.57
C GLY A 124 8.77 -11.49 9.22
N SER A 125 7.81 -11.64 10.13
CA SER A 125 6.61 -12.48 9.97
C SER A 125 5.31 -11.68 9.82
N GLN A 126 5.34 -10.36 9.71
CA GLN A 126 4.14 -9.51 9.76
C GLN A 126 4.03 -8.58 8.56
N TYR A 127 2.80 -8.36 8.09
CA TYR A 127 2.52 -7.47 6.96
C TYR A 127 2.11 -6.08 7.42
N PHE A 128 2.54 -5.08 6.67
CA PHE A 128 2.17 -3.70 6.90
C PHE A 128 1.69 -3.06 5.61
N ASP A 129 0.57 -2.33 5.70
CA ASP A 129 0.14 -1.35 4.72
C ASP A 129 0.96 -0.06 4.93
N LEU A 130 1.71 0.30 3.90
CA LEU A 130 2.56 1.48 3.82
C LEU A 130 1.95 2.54 2.89
N ASN A 131 0.63 2.60 2.80
CA ASN A 131 -0.08 3.66 2.11
C ASN A 131 0.39 5.02 2.63
N SER A 132 0.98 5.80 1.74
CA SER A 132 1.59 7.10 2.02
C SER A 132 0.59 8.16 2.46
N ILE A 133 -0.71 7.96 2.25
CA ILE A 133 -1.76 8.83 2.81
C ILE A 133 -1.90 8.61 4.34
N SER A 134 -1.53 7.43 4.85
CA SER A 134 -1.55 7.15 6.28
C SER A 134 -0.31 7.74 6.94
N THR A 135 -0.49 8.38 8.11
CA THR A 135 0.61 8.95 8.89
C THR A 135 1.59 7.91 9.42
N VAL A 136 1.11 6.66 9.56
CA VAL A 136 1.84 5.55 10.15
C VAL A 136 1.53 4.23 9.41
N PRO A 137 2.49 3.29 9.35
CA PRO A 137 2.26 1.95 8.84
C PRO A 137 1.14 1.23 9.59
N LYS A 138 0.22 0.57 8.87
CA LYS A 138 -0.87 -0.20 9.48
C LYS A 138 -0.57 -1.68 9.44
N LEU A 139 -0.62 -2.34 10.59
CA LEU A 139 -0.39 -3.78 10.67
C LEU A 139 -1.57 -4.55 10.05
N ILE A 140 -1.25 -5.54 9.21
CA ILE A 140 -2.17 -6.47 8.58
C ILE A 140 -1.87 -7.86 9.13
N SER A 141 -2.89 -8.53 9.69
CA SER A 141 -2.73 -9.92 10.11
C SER A 141 -2.74 -10.85 8.90
N ASP A 142 -2.12 -12.00 9.07
CA ASP A 142 -2.07 -13.12 8.14
C ASP A 142 -3.42 -13.51 7.53
N THR A 143 -4.46 -13.62 8.36
CA THR A 143 -5.83 -13.92 7.91
C THR A 143 -6.48 -12.74 7.20
N TYR A 144 -6.15 -11.52 7.62
CA TYR A 144 -6.68 -10.30 7.03
C TYR A 144 -6.03 -9.98 5.68
N LEU A 145 -4.76 -10.33 5.46
CA LEU A 145 -4.04 -10.07 4.20
C LEU A 145 -4.78 -10.67 3.00
N SER A 146 -5.13 -11.95 3.07
CA SER A 146 -5.83 -12.65 1.97
C SER A 146 -7.19 -12.01 1.68
N LEU A 147 -7.93 -11.64 2.72
CA LEU A 147 -9.22 -10.96 2.59
C LEU A 147 -9.05 -9.55 2.02
N TYR A 148 -8.05 -8.82 2.49
CA TYR A 148 -7.73 -7.47 2.05
C TYR A 148 -7.36 -7.44 0.56
N LEU A 149 -6.47 -8.33 0.10
CA LEU A 149 -6.12 -8.46 -1.31
C LEU A 149 -7.34 -8.82 -2.18
N ALA A 150 -8.23 -9.69 -1.69
CA ALA A 150 -9.47 -10.03 -2.40
C ALA A 150 -10.40 -8.81 -2.53
N GLN A 151 -10.56 -8.03 -1.46
CA GLN A 151 -11.36 -6.81 -1.44
C GLN A 151 -10.79 -5.73 -2.37
N LEU A 152 -9.46 -5.55 -2.38
CA LEU A 152 -8.79 -4.63 -3.29
C LEU A 152 -9.09 -5.03 -4.74
N LYS A 153 -8.93 -6.31 -5.09
CA LYS A 153 -9.26 -6.81 -6.43
C LYS A 153 -10.72 -6.54 -6.81
N GLN A 154 -11.67 -6.80 -5.90
CA GLN A 154 -13.10 -6.57 -6.15
C GLN A 154 -13.44 -5.10 -6.32
N SER A 155 -12.71 -4.22 -5.64
CA SER A 155 -12.85 -2.76 -5.73
C SER A 155 -12.19 -2.18 -6.99
N GLY A 156 -11.57 -3.02 -7.82
CA GLY A 156 -10.92 -2.62 -9.08
C GLY A 156 -9.47 -2.20 -8.95
N TYR A 157 -8.79 -2.55 -7.85
CA TYR A 157 -7.35 -2.32 -7.75
C TYR A 157 -6.58 -3.20 -8.75
N SER A 158 -5.56 -2.62 -9.36
CA SER A 158 -4.51 -3.38 -10.03
C SER A 158 -3.46 -3.75 -8.98
N ILE A 159 -3.27 -5.05 -8.74
CA ILE A 159 -2.33 -5.57 -7.76
C ILE A 159 -1.14 -6.17 -8.50
N PHE A 160 0.07 -5.82 -8.06
CA PHE A 160 1.33 -6.29 -8.60
C PHE A 160 2.14 -6.94 -7.47
N ILE A 161 2.69 -8.11 -7.78
CA ILE A 161 3.54 -8.88 -6.88
C ILE A 161 4.97 -8.44 -7.12
N ILE A 162 5.70 -8.19 -6.03
CA ILE A 162 7.11 -7.90 -6.08
C ILE A 162 7.88 -9.21 -6.14
N HIS A 163 8.58 -9.45 -7.25
CA HIS A 163 9.41 -10.62 -7.47
C HIS A 163 10.88 -10.21 -7.58
N GLY A 164 11.73 -10.73 -6.70
CA GLY A 164 13.13 -10.33 -6.60
C GLY A 164 13.56 -10.24 -5.13
N ILE A 165 14.81 -9.85 -4.90
CA ILE A 165 15.35 -9.70 -3.55
C ILE A 165 15.32 -8.22 -3.18
N LEU A 166 14.48 -7.85 -2.20
CA LEU A 166 14.47 -6.49 -1.69
C LEU A 166 15.73 -6.18 -0.86
N PRO A 167 16.19 -4.91 -0.84
CA PRO A 167 17.31 -4.51 -0.01
C PRO A 167 17.07 -4.82 1.47
N PRO A 168 18.12 -5.22 2.21
CA PRO A 168 18.01 -5.46 3.65
C PRO A 168 17.68 -4.15 4.38
N CYS A 169 16.76 -4.24 5.34
CA CYS A 169 16.33 -3.12 6.16
C CYS A 169 16.35 -3.45 7.65
N ALA A 170 16.49 -2.42 8.49
CA ALA A 170 16.53 -2.59 9.95
C ALA A 170 15.20 -3.10 10.53
N ALA A 171 14.07 -2.83 9.84
CA ALA A 171 12.76 -3.28 10.26
C ALA A 171 12.62 -4.81 10.18
N ASP A 172 13.21 -5.44 9.16
CA ASP A 172 13.18 -6.89 8.98
C ASP A 172 13.82 -7.60 10.17
N GLU A 173 15.03 -7.19 10.56
CA GLU A 173 15.76 -7.78 11.70
C GLU A 173 15.01 -7.57 13.03
N LYS A 174 14.44 -6.38 13.20
CA LYS A 174 13.74 -6.03 14.44
C LYS A 174 12.45 -6.79 14.63
N LEU A 175 11.63 -6.89 13.58
CA LEU A 175 10.33 -7.54 13.61
C LEU A 175 10.44 -9.07 13.52
N LEU A 176 11.58 -9.59 13.04
CA LEU A 176 11.90 -11.02 13.17
C LEU A 176 12.12 -11.42 14.64
N ASN A 177 12.78 -10.57 15.42
CA ASN A 177 13.08 -10.85 16.83
C ASN A 177 11.96 -10.43 17.79
N ASN A 178 11.16 -9.42 17.42
CA ASN A 178 10.10 -8.86 18.26
C ASN A 178 8.83 -8.66 17.44
N THR A 179 8.01 -9.71 17.36
CA THR A 179 6.68 -9.60 16.73
C THR A 179 5.81 -8.63 17.52
N ILE A 180 5.06 -7.81 16.80
CA ILE A 180 4.18 -6.80 17.38
C ILE A 180 2.81 -7.40 17.69
N ASP A 181 2.32 -7.15 18.90
CA ASP A 181 0.94 -7.46 19.28
C ASP A 181 -0.06 -6.59 18.47
N PRO A 182 -1.00 -7.20 17.71
CA PRO A 182 -1.92 -6.44 16.88
C PRO A 182 -2.87 -5.51 17.65
N VAL A 183 -3.29 -5.88 18.86
CA VAL A 183 -4.20 -5.09 19.69
C VAL A 183 -3.48 -3.85 20.20
N TYR A 184 -2.27 -4.04 20.72
CA TYR A 184 -1.43 -2.94 21.18
C TYR A 184 -1.12 -1.97 20.04
N TYR A 185 -0.69 -2.49 18.89
CA TYR A 185 -0.33 -1.65 17.75
C TYR A 185 -1.50 -0.85 17.20
N ARG A 186 -2.69 -1.45 17.11
CA ARG A 186 -3.91 -0.74 16.70
C ARG A 186 -4.23 0.43 17.64
N SER A 187 -4.08 0.22 18.95
CA SER A 187 -4.31 1.30 19.92
C SER A 187 -3.33 2.48 19.74
N LEU A 188 -2.08 2.20 19.34
CA LEU A 188 -1.08 3.22 19.07
C LEU A 188 -1.35 3.98 17.77
N THR A 189 -1.70 3.27 16.69
CA THR A 189 -1.93 3.89 15.39
C THR A 189 -3.20 4.74 15.37
N THR A 190 -4.29 4.30 16.02
CA THR A 190 -5.51 5.10 16.15
C THR A 190 -5.24 6.43 16.86
N ARG A 191 -4.39 6.45 17.89
CA ARG A 191 -4.01 7.69 18.58
C ARG A 191 -3.18 8.63 17.69
N ALA A 192 -2.33 8.07 16.82
CA ALA A 192 -1.55 8.85 15.88
C ALA A 192 -2.44 9.53 14.81
N ASP A 193 -3.42 8.79 14.26
CA ASP A 193 -4.35 9.33 13.26
C ASP A 193 -5.28 10.42 13.84
N VAL A 194 -5.70 10.29 15.11
CA VAL A 194 -6.52 11.32 15.78
C VAL A 194 -5.71 12.60 16.04
N ALA A 195 -4.47 12.48 16.52
CA ALA A 195 -3.63 13.64 16.78
C ALA A 195 -3.29 14.45 15.51
N ASP A 196 -3.19 13.78 14.36
CA ASP A 196 -2.96 14.45 13.08
C ASP A 196 -4.18 15.23 12.59
N ARG A 197 -5.38 14.67 12.77
CA ARG A 197 -6.65 15.36 12.46
C ARG A 197 -6.86 16.62 13.30
N ASP A 198 -6.48 16.59 14.57
CA ASP A 198 -6.62 17.74 15.48
C ASP A 198 -5.59 18.85 15.20
N SER A 199 -4.46 18.53 14.57
CA SER A 199 -3.42 19.50 14.23
C SER A 199 -3.61 20.16 12.85
N HIS A 200 -4.22 19.48 11.88
CA HIS A 200 -4.46 19.99 10.52
C HIS A 200 -5.89 20.53 10.29
N GLY A 201 -6.35 21.43 11.18
CA GLY A 201 -7.63 22.11 11.03
C GLY A 201 -7.67 23.20 9.93
N LYS A 202 -7.75 22.82 8.64
CA LYS A 202 -8.57 23.46 7.57
C LYS A 202 -8.35 22.87 6.16
N SER A 203 -9.46 22.35 5.61
CA SER A 203 -9.86 22.25 4.19
C SER A 203 -8.95 21.55 3.16
N THR A 204 -9.28 20.29 2.86
CA THR A 204 -9.61 19.85 1.50
C THR A 204 -10.76 18.83 1.57
N THR A 205 -11.90 19.19 0.96
CA THR A 205 -12.97 18.23 0.69
C THR A 205 -12.50 17.25 -0.38
N SER A 206 -12.15 16.04 0.05
CA SER A 206 -11.92 14.88 -0.82
C SER A 206 -12.86 13.75 -0.38
N PRO A 207 -13.38 12.92 -1.30
CA PRO A 207 -14.48 12.01 -1.01
C PRO A 207 -14.04 10.94 -0.01
N GLY A 208 -14.84 10.77 1.04
CA GLY A 208 -14.48 10.03 2.23
C GLY A 208 -14.11 8.57 1.96
N SER A 209 -12.89 8.22 2.34
CA SER A 209 -12.54 6.91 2.87
C SER A 209 -12.53 6.99 4.40
N SER A 210 -13.63 7.48 4.99
CA SER A 210 -13.85 7.24 6.40
C SER A 210 -14.11 5.74 6.57
N SER A 211 -13.33 5.12 7.43
CA SER A 211 -13.60 3.83 8.08
C SER A 211 -14.87 3.87 8.94
N SER A 212 -15.93 4.53 8.46
CA SER A 212 -17.27 4.60 9.05
C SER A 212 -18.10 3.36 8.69
N PHE A 213 -17.67 2.55 7.71
CA PHE A 213 -18.37 1.34 7.30
C PHE A 213 -18.19 0.20 8.32
N ASP A 214 -16.99 0.04 8.89
CA ASP A 214 -16.72 -1.00 9.89
C ASP A 214 -17.60 -0.84 11.13
N GLU A 215 -17.79 0.38 11.64
CA GLU A 215 -18.57 0.60 12.86
C GLU A 215 -20.08 0.39 12.64
N ILE A 216 -20.60 0.74 11.47
CA ILE A 216 -22.02 0.56 11.14
C ILE A 216 -22.34 -0.91 10.90
N GLU A 217 -21.46 -1.64 10.20
CA GLU A 217 -21.66 -3.05 9.89
C GLU A 217 -21.46 -3.94 11.13
N ILE A 218 -20.49 -3.61 11.98
CA ILE A 218 -20.31 -4.25 13.29
C ILE A 218 -21.52 -3.98 14.22
N LYS A 219 -22.03 -2.75 14.28
CA LYS A 219 -23.25 -2.43 15.06
C LYS A 219 -24.48 -3.17 14.52
N ARG A 220 -24.59 -3.31 13.20
CA ARG A 220 -25.70 -4.04 12.56
C ARG A 220 -25.62 -5.54 12.87
N ALA A 221 -24.42 -6.13 12.86
CA ALA A 221 -24.21 -7.52 13.24
C ALA A 221 -24.54 -7.78 14.72
N ILE A 222 -24.10 -6.91 15.63
CA ILE A 222 -24.41 -7.02 17.07
C ILE A 222 -25.92 -6.91 17.32
N LYS A 223 -26.60 -5.98 16.65
CA LYS A 223 -28.05 -5.81 16.80
C LYS A 223 -28.83 -7.04 16.30
N ALA A 224 -28.43 -7.61 15.18
CA ALA A 224 -29.07 -8.82 14.63
C ALA A 224 -28.90 -10.03 15.57
N SER A 225 -27.75 -10.16 16.25
CA SER A 225 -27.53 -11.22 17.25
C SER A 225 -28.38 -11.05 18.51
N VAL A 226 -28.64 -9.81 18.94
CA VAL A 226 -29.50 -9.53 20.12
C VAL A 226 -30.99 -9.76 19.81
N GLU A 227 -31.44 -9.49 18.58
CA GLU A 227 -32.83 -9.70 18.19
C GLU A 227 -33.18 -11.18 18.02
N LEU A 228 -32.25 -12.03 17.57
CA LEU A 228 -32.45 -13.49 17.47
C LEU A 228 -32.59 -14.16 18.84
N ASP A 229 -31.79 -13.73 19.83
CA ASP A 229 -31.84 -14.27 21.20
C ASP A 229 -33.15 -13.89 21.93
N SER A 230 -33.76 -12.75 21.56
CA SER A 230 -35.05 -12.32 22.12
C SER A 230 -36.28 -13.00 21.52
N SER A 231 -36.10 -13.75 20.42
CA SER A 231 -37.19 -14.44 19.72
C SER A 231 -37.33 -15.92 20.07
N GLU A 232 -36.38 -16.52 20.80
CA GLU A 232 -36.46 -17.92 21.23
C GLU A 232 -37.22 -18.12 22.56
N ASP A 233 -37.54 -17.05 23.30
CA ASP A 233 -38.30 -17.10 24.56
C ASP A 233 -39.83 -16.89 24.39
N LYS A 234 -40.34 -16.86 23.16
CA LYS A 234 -41.78 -16.81 22.87
C LYS A 234 -42.18 -17.82 21.78
N ALA A 235 -42.02 -19.10 22.08
CA ALA A 235 -42.74 -20.19 21.42
C ALA A 235 -43.27 -21.16 22.48
#